data_AF-A0A210QWG4-F1
#
_entry.id   AF-A0A210QWG4-F1
#
_cell.length_a   1.000
_cell.length_b   1.000
_cell.length_c   1.000
_cell.angle_alpha   90.00
_cell.angle_beta   90.00
_cell.angle_gamma   90.00
#
_symmetry.space_group_name_H-M   'P 1'
#
loop_
_entity.id
_entity.type
_entity.pdbx_description
1 polymer ?
#
loop_
_entity_poly.entity_id
_entity_poly.type
_entity_poly.pdbx_seq_one_letter_code
_entity_poly.pdbx_strand_id
1 'polypeptide(L)'
;MASAVFVVIVFSAVIAVSYSHVCLLSPAQRGSLQGINKPGADNCILLKPPCGGRERQSNRTVELRDITTSMTTHRQGFFAIFLGRDGDQDYQGLVKIPDKGEPALSIYTSTIVIPAVPWVNKDAVLQIIYKTMNSDAPPAFYQCADVRILPKN
;
A
#
# COMPACT_ATOMS: atom_id res chain seq x y z
N MET A 1 -40.12 1.87 -20.20
CA MET A 1 -39.34 3.06 -19.75
C MET A 1 -38.65 2.86 -18.39
N ALA A 2 -39.19 2.07 -17.45
CA ALA A 2 -38.54 1.78 -16.16
C ALA A 2 -37.20 1.02 -16.24
N SER A 3 -37.01 0.18 -17.27
CA SER A 3 -35.79 -0.63 -17.43
C SER A 3 -34.53 0.18 -17.76
N ALA A 4 -34.67 1.34 -18.43
CA ALA A 4 -33.52 2.16 -18.81
C ALA A 4 -32.98 2.96 -17.61
N VAL A 5 -33.86 3.42 -16.73
CA VAL A 5 -33.51 4.18 -15.52
C VAL A 5 -32.75 3.29 -14.52
N PHE A 6 -33.15 2.03 -14.37
CA PHE A 6 -32.45 1.08 -13.50
C PHE A 6 -31.04 0.76 -14.00
N VAL A 7 -30.87 0.57 -15.33
CA VAL A 7 -29.55 0.35 -15.94
C VAL A 7 -28.64 1.57 -15.77
N VAL A 8 -29.15 2.79 -15.96
CA VAL A 8 -28.36 4.03 -15.78
C VAL A 8 -27.94 4.22 -14.32
N ILE A 9 -28.81 3.92 -13.35
CA ILE A 9 -28.45 4.05 -11.91
C ILE A 9 -27.37 3.03 -11.52
N VAL A 10 -27.49 1.78 -11.97
CA VAL A 10 -26.47 0.74 -11.71
C VAL A 10 -25.15 1.10 -12.40
N PHE A 11 -25.17 1.58 -13.65
CA PHE A 11 -23.96 2.03 -14.34
C PHE A 11 -23.29 3.23 -13.66
N SER A 12 -24.09 4.18 -13.14
CA SER A 12 -23.59 5.37 -12.45
C SER A 12 -22.97 5.01 -11.08
N ALA A 13 -23.55 4.03 -10.37
CA ALA A 13 -22.99 3.50 -9.13
C ALA A 13 -21.65 2.78 -9.35
N VAL A 14 -21.43 2.18 -10.52
CA VAL A 14 -20.15 1.54 -10.89
C VAL A 14 -19.07 2.56 -11.26
N ILE A 15 -19.44 3.75 -11.76
CA ILE A 15 -18.48 4.82 -12.12
C ILE A 15 -18.00 5.60 -10.88
N ALA A 16 -18.76 5.56 -9.78
CA ALA A 16 -18.42 6.25 -8.53
C ALA A 16 -17.38 5.49 -7.66
N VAL A 17 -16.83 4.37 -8.14
CA VAL A 17 -15.72 3.68 -7.46
C VAL A 17 -14.47 4.55 -7.62
N SER A 18 -14.32 5.50 -6.71
CA SER A 18 -13.17 6.38 -6.63
C SER A 18 -11.91 5.52 -6.56
N TYR A 19 -11.04 5.69 -7.57
CA TYR A 19 -9.78 4.99 -7.80
C TYR A 19 -8.69 5.30 -6.76
N SER A 20 -9.02 5.18 -5.48
CA SER A 20 -8.01 5.09 -4.43
C SER A 20 -7.28 3.76 -4.62
N HIS A 21 -5.96 3.83 -4.78
CA HIS A 21 -5.08 2.67 -4.91
C HIS A 21 -3.73 3.09 -4.35
N VAL A 22 -2.94 2.14 -3.88
CA VAL A 22 -1.60 2.41 -3.37
C VAL A 22 -0.64 1.40 -3.96
N CYS A 23 0.44 1.90 -4.53
CA CYS A 23 1.57 1.10 -4.95
C CYS A 23 2.77 1.43 -4.06
N LEU A 24 3.57 0.42 -3.75
CA LEU A 24 4.84 0.61 -3.03
C LEU A 24 5.98 0.40 -4.02
N LEU A 25 6.65 1.50 -4.36
CA LEU A 25 7.70 1.53 -5.38
C LEU A 25 9.07 1.07 -4.85
N SER A 26 9.44 1.54 -3.68
CA SER A 26 10.73 1.24 -3.05
C SER A 26 10.56 1.09 -1.53
N PRO A 27 10.93 -0.04 -0.92
CA PRO A 27 11.31 -1.30 -1.57
C PRO A 27 10.17 -1.83 -2.48
N ALA A 28 10.50 -2.64 -3.49
CA ALA A 28 9.48 -3.11 -4.44
C ALA A 28 8.41 -3.96 -3.74
N GLN A 29 7.13 -3.66 -4.01
CA GLN A 29 6.02 -4.46 -3.48
C GLN A 29 6.04 -5.92 -3.97
N ARG A 30 5.37 -6.81 -3.23
CA ARG A 30 5.02 -8.17 -3.65
C ARG A 30 4.20 -8.09 -4.95
N GLY A 31 4.56 -8.92 -5.93
CA GLY A 31 3.90 -8.96 -7.24
C GLY A 31 4.45 -7.93 -8.24
N SER A 32 3.67 -7.58 -9.26
CA SER A 32 4.17 -6.72 -10.35
C SER A 32 3.89 -5.24 -10.12
N LEU A 33 4.76 -4.35 -10.62
CA LEU A 33 4.49 -2.92 -10.78
C LEU A 33 4.01 -2.57 -12.21
N GLN A 34 3.71 -3.59 -13.02
CA GLN A 34 3.22 -3.39 -14.37
C GLN A 34 1.89 -2.62 -14.36
N GLY A 35 1.82 -1.59 -15.20
CA GLY A 35 0.64 -0.74 -15.32
C GLY A 35 0.51 0.31 -14.22
N ILE A 36 1.54 0.56 -13.40
CA ILE A 36 1.50 1.58 -12.33
C ILE A 36 1.20 2.99 -12.82
N ASN A 37 1.48 3.29 -14.08
CA ASN A 37 1.13 4.56 -14.71
C ASN A 37 -0.36 4.67 -15.08
N LYS A 38 -1.17 3.64 -14.78
CA LYS A 38 -2.61 3.64 -14.98
C LYS A 38 -3.30 3.83 -13.64
N PRO A 39 -4.21 4.81 -13.51
CA PRO A 39 -5.08 4.92 -12.35
C PRO A 39 -5.83 3.60 -12.12
N GLY A 40 -5.78 3.11 -10.88
CA GLY A 40 -6.47 1.87 -10.53
C GLY A 40 -5.83 0.60 -11.06
N ALA A 41 -4.50 0.58 -11.21
CA ALA A 41 -3.79 -0.64 -11.57
C ALA A 41 -4.17 -1.78 -10.60
N ASP A 42 -4.52 -2.96 -11.14
CA ASP A 42 -4.94 -4.13 -10.34
C ASP A 42 -3.88 -4.53 -9.30
N ASN A 43 -2.62 -4.23 -9.58
CA ASN A 43 -1.51 -4.48 -8.66
C ASN A 43 -1.50 -3.56 -7.43
N CYS A 44 -2.29 -2.49 -7.45
CA CYS A 44 -2.32 -1.43 -6.44
C CYS A 44 -3.66 -1.32 -5.71
N ILE A 45 -4.71 -2.01 -6.18
CA ILE A 45 -6.04 -2.08 -5.55
C ILE A 45 -6.14 -3.37 -4.72
N LEU A 46 -5.25 -3.51 -3.74
CA LEU A 46 -5.18 -4.70 -2.92
C LEU A 46 -5.92 -4.51 -1.60
N LEU A 47 -7.00 -5.25 -1.38
CA LEU A 47 -7.95 -4.98 -0.28
C LEU A 47 -7.84 -5.96 0.90
N LYS A 48 -7.18 -7.12 0.71
CA LYS A 48 -7.12 -8.16 1.73
C LYS A 48 -5.92 -7.96 2.68
N PRO A 49 -6.10 -7.78 4.00
CA PRO A 49 -4.96 -7.69 4.91
C PRO A 49 -4.19 -9.02 5.02
N PRO A 50 -2.89 -9.00 5.40
CA PRO A 50 -2.05 -7.80 5.59
C PRO A 50 -1.41 -7.31 4.28
N CYS A 51 -1.26 -8.16 3.27
CA CYS A 51 -0.43 -7.89 2.08
C CYS A 51 -1.22 -7.96 0.76
N GLY A 52 -2.50 -7.61 0.78
CA GLY A 52 -3.36 -7.73 -0.39
C GLY A 52 -3.73 -9.15 -0.76
N GLY A 53 -3.53 -10.12 0.14
CA GLY A 53 -3.62 -11.55 -0.17
C GLY A 53 -2.44 -12.09 -0.97
N ARG A 54 -1.34 -11.33 -1.13
CA ARG A 54 -0.14 -11.78 -1.84
C ARG A 54 0.81 -12.55 -0.94
N GLU A 55 1.24 -13.70 -1.42
CA GLU A 55 2.27 -14.52 -0.79
C GLU A 55 3.66 -13.87 -0.87
N ARG A 56 4.51 -14.24 0.09
CA ARG A 56 5.90 -13.80 0.18
C ARG A 56 6.71 -14.22 -1.04
N GLN A 57 7.59 -13.32 -1.48
CA GLN A 57 8.51 -13.56 -2.60
C GLN A 57 9.96 -13.48 -2.09
N SER A 58 10.50 -14.63 -1.66
CA SER A 58 11.83 -14.73 -1.03
C SER A 58 12.98 -14.17 -1.89
N ASN A 59 12.85 -14.25 -3.22
CA ASN A 59 13.82 -13.75 -4.19
C ASN A 59 13.81 -12.22 -4.39
N ARG A 60 12.94 -11.48 -3.69
CA ARG A 60 12.84 -10.02 -3.80
C ARG A 60 13.13 -9.29 -2.50
N THR A 61 13.81 -9.97 -1.58
CA THR A 61 14.20 -9.41 -0.30
C THR A 61 15.21 -8.27 -0.51
N VAL A 62 14.81 -7.04 -0.21
CA VAL A 62 15.68 -5.86 -0.29
C VAL A 62 16.33 -5.60 1.07
N GLU A 63 17.64 -5.37 1.09
CA GLU A 63 18.35 -4.92 2.28
C GLU A 63 18.03 -3.46 2.58
N LEU A 64 17.57 -3.18 3.80
CA LEU A 64 17.16 -1.83 4.20
C LEU A 64 18.10 -1.27 5.26
N ARG A 65 18.62 -0.06 5.00
CA ARG A 65 19.37 0.77 5.97
C ARG A 65 18.63 2.06 6.28
N ASP A 66 18.21 2.78 5.25
CA ASP A 66 17.29 3.92 5.29
C ASP A 66 16.31 3.80 4.11
N ILE A 67 15.02 4.08 4.30
CA ILE A 67 14.03 3.94 3.23
C ILE A 67 13.47 5.29 2.83
N THR A 68 13.52 5.62 1.55
CA THR A 68 12.61 6.57 0.93
C THR A 68 11.46 5.77 0.33
N THR A 69 10.32 5.73 1.03
CA THR A 69 9.12 5.05 0.51
C THR A 69 8.39 5.96 -0.45
N SER A 70 8.16 5.51 -1.68
CA SER A 70 7.47 6.26 -2.75
C SER A 70 6.08 5.67 -3.01
N MET A 71 5.01 6.45 -2.88
CA MET A 71 3.61 5.95 -2.91
C MET A 71 2.67 6.83 -3.76
N THR A 72 1.54 6.30 -4.27
CA THR A 72 0.54 7.04 -5.06
C THR A 72 -0.90 6.88 -4.54
N THR A 73 -1.78 7.87 -4.77
CA THR A 73 -3.02 8.06 -3.96
C THR A 73 -4.08 8.91 -4.67
N HIS A 74 -5.32 8.90 -4.17
CA HIS A 74 -6.40 9.80 -4.61
C HIS A 74 -7.36 10.06 -3.42
N ARG A 75 -7.38 11.32 -2.93
CA ARG A 75 -8.26 11.92 -1.88
C ARG A 75 -7.82 11.79 -0.41
N GLN A 76 -8.46 12.56 0.47
CA GLN A 76 -8.19 12.67 1.91
C GLN A 76 -8.10 11.29 2.60
N GLY A 77 -7.02 11.10 3.37
CA GLY A 77 -6.67 9.83 4.00
C GLY A 77 -5.31 9.89 4.68
N PHE A 78 -4.70 8.73 4.89
CA PHE A 78 -3.30 8.66 5.30
C PHE A 78 -2.65 7.33 4.94
N PHE A 79 -1.32 7.37 4.80
CA PHE A 79 -0.47 6.19 4.74
C PHE A 79 0.00 5.85 6.14
N ALA A 80 0.01 4.57 6.45
CA ALA A 80 0.64 4.05 7.64
C ALA A 80 1.59 2.93 7.22
N ILE A 81 2.82 3.03 7.69
CA ILE A 81 3.89 2.09 7.35
C ILE A 81 4.24 1.31 8.60
N PHE A 82 4.32 0.00 8.47
CA PHE A 82 4.58 -0.92 9.56
C PHE A 82 5.66 -1.92 9.18
N LEU A 83 6.32 -2.48 10.19
CA LEU A 83 7.35 -3.50 10.06
C LEU A 83 7.00 -4.70 10.94
N GLY A 84 7.06 -5.89 10.37
CA GLY A 84 6.82 -7.13 11.10
C GLY A 84 7.54 -8.29 10.44
N ARG A 85 7.30 -9.51 10.93
CA ARG A 85 7.67 -10.73 10.21
C ARG A 85 6.45 -11.25 9.45
N ASP A 86 6.72 -12.03 8.42
CA ASP A 86 5.65 -12.63 7.64
C ASP A 86 4.85 -13.62 8.51
N GLY A 87 3.53 -13.49 8.51
CA GLY A 87 2.64 -14.30 9.33
C GLY A 87 2.46 -13.83 10.79
N ASP A 88 3.22 -12.84 11.25
CA ASP A 88 2.95 -12.20 12.55
C ASP A 88 1.63 -11.40 12.48
N GLN A 89 0.89 -11.33 13.58
CA GLN A 89 -0.30 -10.48 13.67
C GLN A 89 0.04 -9.04 14.09
N ASP A 90 1.18 -8.86 14.77
CA ASP A 90 1.58 -7.57 15.35
C ASP A 90 2.71 -6.95 14.51
N TYR A 91 2.33 -6.06 13.61
CA TYR A 91 3.30 -5.22 12.90
C TYR A 91 3.56 -3.93 13.69
N GLN A 92 4.83 -3.59 13.88
CA GLN A 92 5.27 -2.37 14.53
C GLN A 92 5.05 -1.16 13.61
N GLY A 93 4.26 -0.19 14.05
CA GLY A 93 4.08 1.07 13.32
C GLY A 93 5.37 1.91 13.29
N LEU A 94 5.74 2.38 12.10
CA LEU A 94 6.94 3.19 11.87
C LEU A 94 6.59 4.66 11.62
N VAL A 95 5.68 4.94 10.69
CA VAL A 95 5.30 6.30 10.33
C VAL A 95 3.86 6.37 9.83
N LYS A 96 3.23 7.53 10.05
CA LYS A 96 1.93 7.90 9.48
C LYS A 96 2.08 9.19 8.68
N ILE A 97 1.65 9.17 7.43
CA ILE A 97 1.81 10.29 6.48
C ILE A 97 0.40 10.72 6.05
N PRO A 98 -0.04 11.95 6.35
CA PRO A 98 -1.35 12.44 5.91
C PRO A 98 -1.36 12.66 4.40
N ASP A 99 -2.44 12.24 3.74
CA ASP A 99 -2.76 12.58 2.36
C ASP A 99 -3.55 13.89 2.35
N LYS A 100 -3.00 14.94 1.73
CA LYS A 100 -3.59 16.28 1.72
C LYS A 100 -4.51 16.49 0.51
N GLY A 101 -4.85 15.42 -0.22
CA GLY A 101 -5.71 15.48 -1.39
C GLY A 101 -4.94 15.68 -2.70
N GLU A 102 -3.69 15.25 -2.74
CA GLU A 102 -2.85 15.28 -3.93
C GLU A 102 -3.49 14.48 -5.10
N PRO A 103 -3.22 14.86 -6.36
CA PRO A 103 -3.75 14.16 -7.53
C PRO A 103 -3.31 12.69 -7.63
N ALA A 104 -4.05 11.91 -8.43
CA ALA A 104 -3.66 10.53 -8.78
C ALA A 104 -2.21 10.47 -9.30
N LEU A 105 -1.52 9.36 -8.99
CA LEU A 105 -0.13 9.11 -9.38
C LEU A 105 0.91 10.05 -8.74
N SER A 106 0.53 10.89 -7.76
CA SER A 106 1.49 11.67 -6.98
C SER A 106 2.42 10.77 -6.18
N ILE A 107 3.72 11.01 -6.20
CA ILE A 107 4.71 10.19 -5.48
C ILE A 107 4.98 10.81 -4.10
N TYR A 108 4.62 10.09 -3.04
CA TYR A 108 4.90 10.46 -1.66
C TYR A 108 6.19 9.84 -1.22
N THR A 109 7.17 10.64 -0.78
CA THR A 109 8.44 10.18 -0.24
C THR A 109 8.51 10.37 1.27
N SER A 110 8.95 9.34 2.01
CA SER A 110 9.21 9.48 3.45
C SER A 110 10.41 8.66 3.91
N THR A 111 11.26 9.29 4.71
CA THR A 111 12.40 8.67 5.39
C THR A 111 11.92 7.93 6.64
N ILE A 112 12.21 6.63 6.71
CA ILE A 112 11.78 5.78 7.82
C ILE A 112 12.99 5.31 8.62
N VAL A 113 12.97 5.57 9.92
CA VAL A 113 13.97 5.05 10.86
C VAL A 113 13.55 3.64 11.31
N ILE A 114 14.40 2.66 11.05
CA ILE A 114 14.15 1.29 11.50
C ILE A 114 14.48 1.18 13.00
N PRO A 115 13.53 0.78 13.86
CA PRO A 115 13.77 0.60 15.28
C PRO A 115 14.72 -0.57 15.54
N ALA A 116 15.36 -0.58 16.70
CA ALA A 116 16.11 -1.75 17.15
C ALA A 116 15.13 -2.91 17.37
N VAL A 117 15.30 -3.98 16.59
CA VAL A 117 14.45 -5.17 16.61
C VAL A 117 15.29 -6.42 16.89
N PRO A 118 14.78 -7.44 17.60
CA PRO A 118 15.56 -8.65 17.91
C PRO A 118 15.77 -9.58 16.70
N TRP A 119 15.24 -9.23 15.52
CA TRP A 119 15.37 -10.00 14.27
C TRP A 119 16.26 -9.29 13.23
N VAL A 120 17.32 -8.62 13.68
CA VAL A 120 18.41 -8.17 12.78
C VAL A 120 18.98 -9.36 12.00
N ASN A 121 19.36 -9.13 10.76
CA ASN A 121 19.81 -10.12 9.76
C ASN A 121 18.76 -11.18 9.41
N LYS A 122 17.50 -10.98 9.80
CA LYS A 122 16.40 -11.84 9.42
C LYS A 122 15.47 -11.14 8.43
N ASP A 123 14.78 -12.00 7.72
CA ASP A 123 13.72 -11.70 6.80
C ASP A 123 12.53 -11.05 7.55
N ALA A 124 12.05 -9.94 7.01
CA ALA A 124 10.96 -9.13 7.55
C ALA A 124 10.04 -8.65 6.41
N VAL A 125 8.95 -7.99 6.79
CA VAL A 125 7.94 -7.45 5.87
C VAL A 125 7.70 -6.00 6.22
N LEU A 126 7.87 -5.12 5.23
CA LEU A 126 7.42 -3.74 5.30
C LEU A 126 6.00 -3.68 4.75
N GLN A 127 5.03 -3.40 5.61
CA GLN A 127 3.64 -3.23 5.22
C GLN A 127 3.34 -1.75 5.06
N ILE A 128 2.56 -1.44 4.04
CA ILE A 128 1.97 -0.14 3.83
C ILE A 128 0.47 -0.29 3.74
N ILE A 129 -0.23 0.54 4.51
CA ILE A 129 -1.67 0.66 4.49
C ILE A 129 -2.03 2.09 4.08
N TYR A 130 -2.77 2.25 3.00
CA TYR A 130 -3.47 3.50 2.73
C TYR A 130 -4.89 3.40 3.28
N LYS A 131 -5.21 4.21 4.29
CA LYS A 131 -6.57 4.32 4.82
C LYS A 131 -7.26 5.52 4.20
N THR A 132 -8.39 5.28 3.57
CA THR A 132 -9.20 6.33 2.98
C THR A 132 -10.12 6.93 4.04
N MET A 133 -10.45 8.21 3.89
CA MET A 133 -11.55 8.85 4.64
C MET A 133 -12.79 9.06 3.76
N ASN A 134 -12.89 8.31 2.65
CA ASN A 134 -14.02 8.36 1.73
C ASN A 134 -14.97 7.19 2.02
N SER A 135 -16.22 7.50 2.41
CA SER A 135 -17.25 6.48 2.68
C SER A 135 -17.63 5.65 1.45
N ASP A 136 -17.38 6.18 0.26
CA ASP A 136 -17.73 5.54 -1.02
C ASP A 136 -16.59 4.65 -1.58
N ALA A 137 -15.48 4.55 -0.86
CA ALA A 137 -14.31 3.76 -1.25
C ALA A 137 -14.07 2.59 -0.27
N PRO A 138 -13.33 1.55 -0.69
CA PRO A 138 -12.76 0.62 0.26
C PRO A 138 -11.99 1.35 1.36
N PRO A 139 -12.14 0.93 2.63
CA PRO A 139 -11.59 1.67 3.78
C PRO A 139 -10.06 1.62 3.85
N ALA A 140 -9.45 0.60 3.23
CA ALA A 140 -8.01 0.43 3.23
C ALA A 140 -7.50 -0.34 2.01
N PHE A 141 -6.27 0.01 1.61
CA PHE A 141 -5.49 -0.68 0.58
C PHE A 141 -4.15 -1.11 1.18
N TYR A 142 -3.70 -2.31 0.82
CA TYR A 142 -2.60 -3.00 1.48
C TYR A 142 -1.50 -3.37 0.49
N GLN A 143 -0.27 -2.97 0.79
CA GLN A 143 0.92 -3.41 0.07
C GLN A 143 1.95 -3.93 1.05
N CYS A 144 2.75 -4.89 0.60
CA CYS A 144 3.88 -5.39 1.36
C CYS A 144 5.10 -5.46 0.47
N ALA A 145 6.27 -5.23 1.04
CA ALA A 145 7.55 -5.56 0.46
C ALA A 145 8.30 -6.51 1.39
N ASP A 146 9.02 -7.47 0.80
CA ASP A 146 9.87 -8.40 1.55
C ASP A 146 11.25 -7.78 1.70
N VAL A 147 11.76 -7.75 2.93
CA VAL A 147 12.96 -6.98 3.27
C VAL A 147 13.84 -7.73 4.26
N ARG A 148 15.12 -7.38 4.32
CA ARG A 148 16.05 -7.88 5.35
C ARG A 148 16.62 -6.70 6.14
N ILE A 149 16.48 -6.77 7.46
CA ILE A 149 16.96 -5.72 8.35
C ILE A 149 18.45 -5.94 8.58
N LEU A 150 19.27 -4.95 8.21
CA LEU A 150 20.71 -4.99 8.46
C LEU A 150 21.07 -4.38 9.82
N PRO A 151 22.25 -4.71 10.38
CA PRO A 151 22.74 -4.09 11.60
C PRO A 151 22.99 -2.61 11.37
N LYS A 152 22.75 -1.80 12.41
CA LYS A 152 23.24 -0.43 12.45
C LYS A 152 24.75 -0.49 12.66
N ASN A 153 25.52 -0.07 11.65
CA ASN A 153 26.97 0.07 11.75
C ASN A 153 27.33 1.15 12.78
#